data_AF-A0AAD3HGP5-F1
#
_entry.id   AF-A0AAD3HGP5-F1
#
_cell.length_a   1.000
_cell.length_b   1.000
_cell.length_c   1.000
_cell.angle_alpha   90.00
_cell.angle_beta   90.00
_cell.angle_gamma   90.00
#
_symmetry.space_group_name_H-M   'P 1'
#
loop_
_entity.id
_entity.type
_entity.pdbx_description
1 polymer ?
#
loop_
_entity_poly.entity_id
_entity_poly.type
_entity_poly.pdbx_seq_one_letter_code
_entity_poly.pdbx_strand_id
1 'polypeptide(L)'
;GREGRAAAEPGGLAAAAAAGAVAAAAAAGLPVWYRGLLPPPSLIPLPRLLQSLLLHYADARCSECGSRPAAPCLCLLTGRLLCAPWRGCAGARLHAAEWAGGACLLLNLASSRVMALRGGRMAACQSPYLDAHGDEDVDLRRGRPLYLDAHCYRQLARLWGSAALEFDTQLLHSSRPDVMELL
;
A
#
# COMPACT_ATOMS: atom_id res chain seq x y z
N GLY A 1 12.16 34.78 -38.16
CA GLY A 1 11.94 34.74 -36.70
C GLY A 1 11.22 33.47 -36.35
N ARG A 2 11.47 32.95 -35.12
CA ARG A 2 10.71 31.89 -34.42
C ARG A 2 10.73 30.51 -35.12
N GLU A 3 10.82 29.35 -34.49
CA GLU A 3 10.82 28.79 -33.12
C GLU A 3 11.41 27.35 -33.34
N GLY A 4 12.10 26.66 -32.44
CA GLY A 4 11.82 26.43 -31.03
C GLY A 4 11.16 25.05 -30.82
N ARG A 5 11.71 24.28 -29.87
CA ARG A 5 11.14 23.10 -29.16
C ARG A 5 11.17 21.74 -29.86
N ALA A 6 11.24 20.61 -29.16
CA ALA A 6 11.56 20.29 -27.76
C ALA A 6 11.76 18.77 -27.70
N ALA A 7 12.64 18.33 -26.80
CA ALA A 7 12.93 16.93 -26.52
C ALA A 7 11.77 16.22 -25.80
N ALA A 8 11.78 14.90 -25.94
CA ALA A 8 10.72 13.93 -25.67
C ALA A 8 10.27 13.78 -24.21
N GLU A 9 8.96 13.59 -24.03
CA GLU A 9 8.26 13.26 -22.78
C GLU A 9 7.97 11.74 -22.70
N PRO A 10 8.22 11.06 -21.57
CA PRO A 10 7.81 9.67 -21.35
C PRO A 10 6.46 9.59 -20.62
N GLY A 11 5.36 9.52 -21.37
CA GLY A 11 3.97 9.45 -20.86
C GLY A 11 3.17 8.21 -21.31
N GLY A 12 3.82 7.06 -21.55
CA GLY A 12 3.28 6.01 -22.44
C GLY A 12 2.44 4.87 -21.85
N LEU A 13 2.46 4.56 -20.54
CA LEU A 13 1.87 3.29 -20.06
C LEU A 13 0.55 3.41 -19.29
N ALA A 14 0.21 4.57 -18.72
CA ALA A 14 -1.06 4.76 -18.01
C ALA A 14 -2.24 5.08 -18.96
N ALA A 15 -1.96 5.69 -20.12
CA ALA A 15 -2.98 6.08 -21.10
C ALA A 15 -3.55 4.89 -21.90
N ALA A 16 -2.76 3.82 -22.09
CA ALA A 16 -3.18 2.66 -22.89
C ALA A 16 -4.26 1.81 -22.21
N ALA A 17 -4.22 1.68 -20.88
CA ALA A 17 -5.20 0.89 -20.11
C ALA A 17 -6.58 1.59 -20.04
N ALA A 18 -6.59 2.92 -19.97
CA ALA A 18 -7.83 3.70 -19.95
C ALA A 18 -8.50 3.76 -21.35
N ALA A 19 -7.72 3.86 -22.42
CA ALA A 19 -8.26 3.88 -23.79
C ALA A 19 -8.95 2.57 -24.19
N GLY A 20 -8.46 1.42 -23.71
CA GLY A 20 -9.04 0.11 -23.98
C GLY A 20 -10.43 -0.10 -23.36
N ALA A 21 -10.67 0.45 -22.17
CA ALA A 21 -11.96 0.32 -21.48
C ALA A 21 -13.08 1.14 -22.14
N VAL A 22 -12.74 2.32 -22.67
CA VAL A 22 -13.71 3.21 -23.35
C VAL A 22 -14.06 2.71 -24.74
N ALA A 23 -13.08 2.16 -25.48
CA ALA A 23 -13.32 1.57 -26.81
C ALA A 23 -14.18 0.28 -26.76
N ALA A 24 -14.00 -0.56 -25.73
CA ALA A 24 -14.80 -1.77 -25.55
C ALA A 24 -16.27 -1.49 -25.18
N ALA A 25 -16.52 -0.42 -24.41
CA ALA A 25 -17.87 -0.02 -24.03
C ALA A 25 -18.70 0.49 -25.24
N ALA A 26 -18.06 1.17 -26.18
CA ALA A 26 -18.72 1.71 -27.38
C ALA A 26 -19.11 0.62 -28.38
N ALA A 27 -18.32 -0.45 -28.54
CA ALA A 27 -18.63 -1.56 -29.44
C ALA A 27 -19.77 -2.49 -28.93
N ALA A 28 -20.14 -2.40 -27.65
CA ALA A 28 -21.06 -3.33 -26.99
C ALA A 28 -22.49 -2.79 -26.74
N GLY A 29 -22.81 -1.56 -27.13
CA GLY A 29 -24.17 -1.00 -27.01
C GLY A 29 -24.67 -0.77 -25.58
N LEU A 30 -23.78 -0.42 -24.64
CA LEU A 30 -24.13 -0.20 -23.23
C LEU A 30 -24.96 1.10 -23.03
N PRO A 31 -25.91 1.11 -22.08
CA PRO A 31 -26.80 2.25 -21.87
C PRO A 31 -26.07 3.47 -21.31
N VAL A 32 -26.59 4.67 -21.56
CA VAL A 32 -26.01 5.98 -21.19
C VAL A 32 -25.70 6.17 -19.69
N TRP A 33 -26.29 5.35 -18.81
CA TRP A 33 -26.01 5.37 -17.36
C TRP A 33 -24.88 4.42 -16.94
N TYR A 34 -24.33 3.62 -17.86
CA TYR A 34 -23.16 2.77 -17.60
C TYR A 34 -21.93 3.64 -17.34
N ARG A 35 -21.66 3.95 -16.06
CA ARG A 35 -20.36 4.42 -15.60
C ARG A 35 -19.49 3.19 -15.41
N GLY A 36 -18.55 2.96 -16.31
CA GLY A 36 -17.61 1.83 -16.22
C GLY A 36 -17.15 1.63 -14.78
N LEU A 37 -17.21 0.38 -14.32
CA LEU A 37 -16.76 -0.01 -12.98
C LEU A 37 -15.40 0.66 -12.74
N LEU A 38 -15.33 1.57 -11.75
CA LEU A 38 -14.03 2.09 -11.36
C LEU A 38 -13.13 0.89 -11.10
N PRO A 39 -11.88 0.90 -11.61
CA PRO A 39 -10.96 -0.17 -11.32
C PRO A 39 -10.94 -0.37 -9.79
N PRO A 40 -10.99 -1.63 -9.32
CA PRO A 40 -10.97 -1.90 -7.90
C PRO A 40 -9.75 -1.20 -7.27
N PRO A 41 -9.86 -0.70 -6.03
CA PRO A 41 -8.77 0.04 -5.40
C PRO A 41 -7.49 -0.80 -5.47
N SER A 42 -6.54 -0.34 -6.28
CA SER A 42 -5.28 -1.03 -6.51
C SER A 42 -4.23 -0.53 -5.53
N LEU A 43 -3.47 -1.46 -4.97
CA LEU A 43 -2.29 -1.10 -4.18
C LEU A 43 -1.16 -0.62 -5.10
N ILE A 44 -0.27 0.23 -4.59
CA ILE A 44 0.91 0.72 -5.33
C ILE A 44 1.84 -0.44 -5.73
N PRO A 45 2.56 -0.36 -6.85
CA PRO A 45 3.60 -1.34 -7.13
C PRO A 45 4.72 -1.24 -6.08
N LEU A 46 5.20 -2.40 -5.61
CA LEU A 46 6.30 -2.49 -4.66
C LEU A 46 7.54 -3.13 -5.32
N PRO A 47 8.76 -2.73 -4.93
CA PRO A 47 9.98 -3.36 -5.44
C PRO A 47 10.11 -4.79 -4.89
N ARG A 48 10.79 -5.64 -5.68
CA ARG A 48 10.99 -7.06 -5.35
C ARG A 48 11.71 -7.26 -4.01
N LEU A 49 12.68 -6.42 -3.66
CA LEU A 49 13.48 -6.55 -2.44
C LEU A 49 13.02 -5.52 -1.41
N LEU A 50 12.77 -5.96 -0.17
CA LEU A 50 12.44 -5.04 0.93
C LEU A 50 13.57 -4.03 1.17
N GLN A 51 14.82 -4.48 1.05
CA GLN A 51 15.99 -3.62 1.21
C GLN A 51 15.97 -2.40 0.27
N SER A 52 15.39 -2.52 -0.93
CA SER A 52 15.22 -1.38 -1.83
C SER A 52 14.31 -0.30 -1.25
N LEU A 53 13.24 -0.68 -0.55
CA LEU A 53 12.39 0.27 0.19
C LEU A 53 13.15 0.90 1.38
N LEU A 54 13.87 0.07 2.15
CA LEU A 54 14.63 0.54 3.30
C LEU A 54 15.67 1.60 2.91
N LEU A 55 16.41 1.35 1.83
CA LEU A 55 17.41 2.28 1.30
C LEU A 55 16.74 3.54 0.72
N HIS A 56 15.65 3.39 -0.02
CA HIS A 56 14.95 4.53 -0.61
C HIS A 56 14.39 5.48 0.46
N TYR A 57 13.90 4.94 1.58
CA TYR A 57 13.28 5.72 2.64
C TYR A 57 14.18 5.94 3.88
N ALA A 58 15.48 5.63 3.81
CA ALA A 58 16.38 5.66 4.97
C ALA A 58 16.39 7.02 5.69
N ASP A 59 16.44 8.13 4.94
CA ASP A 59 16.46 9.51 5.46
C ASP A 59 15.18 10.29 5.12
N ALA A 60 14.14 9.58 4.68
CA ALA A 60 12.88 10.20 4.33
C ALA A 60 12.13 10.72 5.57
N ARG A 61 11.37 11.78 5.35
CA ARG A 61 10.57 12.46 6.39
C ARG A 61 9.10 12.10 6.25
N CYS A 62 8.40 12.12 7.38
CA CYS A 62 6.95 11.97 7.40
C CYS A 62 6.31 13.05 6.53
N SER A 63 5.38 12.64 5.67
CA SER A 63 4.66 13.54 4.76
C SER A 63 3.72 14.50 5.49
N GLU A 64 3.36 14.19 6.74
CA GLU A 64 2.36 14.93 7.51
C GLU A 64 3.00 15.88 8.55
N CYS A 65 4.10 15.50 9.19
CA CYS A 65 4.74 16.33 10.22
C CYS A 65 6.18 16.76 9.89
N GLY A 66 6.77 16.29 8.79
CA GLY A 66 8.13 16.64 8.38
C GLY A 66 9.27 16.10 9.26
N SER A 67 8.97 15.37 10.35
CA SER A 67 9.99 14.73 11.18
C SER A 67 10.47 13.41 10.59
N ARG A 68 11.66 12.93 10.99
CA ARG A 68 12.15 11.60 10.64
C ARG A 68 11.42 10.56 11.50
N PRO A 69 10.62 9.64 10.93
CA PRO A 69 9.89 8.67 11.72
C PRO A 69 10.85 7.67 12.39
N ALA A 70 10.67 7.42 13.69
CA ALA A 70 11.37 6.31 14.37
C ALA A 70 10.86 4.93 13.90
N ALA A 71 9.56 4.86 13.51
CA ALA A 71 8.96 3.72 12.86
C ALA A 71 8.26 4.22 11.57
N PRO A 72 8.94 4.19 10.42
CA PRO A 72 8.39 4.65 9.16
C PRO A 72 7.38 3.65 8.58
N CYS A 73 6.22 4.16 8.20
CA CYS A 73 5.14 3.40 7.56
C CYS A 73 4.87 3.93 6.15
N LEU A 74 4.87 3.05 5.15
CA LEU A 74 4.50 3.35 3.78
C LEU A 74 3.01 3.06 3.55
N CYS A 75 2.24 4.05 3.11
CA CYS A 75 0.85 3.82 2.72
C CYS A 75 0.78 3.09 1.37
N LEU A 76 0.23 1.89 1.35
CA LEU A 76 0.11 1.05 0.16
C LEU A 76 -0.95 1.53 -0.84
N LEU A 77 -1.75 2.54 -0.47
CA LEU A 77 -2.74 3.15 -1.35
C LEU A 77 -2.19 4.39 -2.05
N THR A 78 -1.37 5.18 -1.35
CA THR A 78 -0.94 6.51 -1.80
C THR A 78 0.55 6.62 -2.05
N GLY A 79 1.36 5.70 -1.53
CA GLY A 79 2.82 5.77 -1.56
C GLY A 79 3.44 6.78 -0.59
N ARG A 80 2.65 7.45 0.25
CA ARG A 80 3.17 8.41 1.23
C ARG A 80 3.86 7.71 2.40
N LEU A 81 4.97 8.29 2.85
CA LEU A 81 5.65 7.86 4.07
C LEU A 81 5.10 8.62 5.27
N LEU A 82 4.73 7.88 6.31
CA LEU A 82 4.03 8.36 7.49
C LEU A 82 4.71 7.84 8.75
N CYS A 83 4.52 8.54 9.86
CA CYS A 83 4.82 7.98 11.18
C CYS A 83 3.83 6.85 11.50
N ALA A 84 4.32 5.80 12.17
CA ALA A 84 3.46 4.75 12.69
C ALA A 84 2.34 5.32 13.58
N PRO A 85 1.10 4.79 13.50
CA PRO A 85 -0.07 5.35 14.17
C PRO A 85 -0.01 5.33 15.71
N TRP A 86 0.85 4.51 16.31
CA TRP A 86 1.09 4.45 17.77
C TRP A 86 2.27 5.31 18.23
N ARG A 87 2.98 5.98 17.31
CA ARG A 87 4.03 6.94 17.66
C ARG A 87 3.49 8.37 17.53
N GLY A 88 4.06 9.30 18.30
CA GLY A 88 3.46 10.60 18.67
C GLY A 88 3.02 11.59 17.56
N CYS A 89 3.02 11.22 16.29
CA CYS A 89 2.44 12.01 15.20
C CYS A 89 1.10 11.41 14.77
N ALA A 90 0.05 12.24 14.70
CA ALA A 90 -1.26 11.83 14.20
C ALA A 90 -1.32 11.57 12.67
N GLY A 91 -0.20 11.67 11.95
CA GLY A 91 -0.13 11.69 10.49
C GLY A 91 -0.80 10.48 9.83
N ALA A 92 -0.58 9.26 10.32
CA ALA A 92 -1.26 8.08 9.77
C ALA A 92 -2.79 8.14 9.92
N ARG A 93 -3.29 8.67 11.04
CA ARG A 93 -4.73 8.79 11.33
C ARG A 93 -5.37 9.93 10.54
N LEU A 94 -4.68 11.06 10.41
CA LEU A 94 -5.11 12.18 9.57
C LEU A 94 -5.13 11.76 8.09
N HIS A 95 -4.06 11.12 7.63
CA HIS A 95 -3.99 10.58 6.29
C HIS A 95 -5.13 9.59 6.00
N ALA A 96 -5.42 8.68 6.94
CA ALA A 96 -6.56 7.78 6.81
C ALA A 96 -7.90 8.54 6.75
N ALA A 97 -8.10 9.57 7.58
CA ALA A 97 -9.32 10.38 7.59
C ALA A 97 -9.55 11.11 6.25
N GLU A 98 -8.49 11.56 5.60
CA GLU A 98 -8.54 12.25 4.31
C GLU A 98 -8.74 11.31 3.11
N TRP A 99 -8.33 10.05 3.23
CA TRP A 99 -8.28 9.10 2.11
C TRP A 99 -9.30 7.96 2.24
N ALA A 100 -9.88 7.58 1.10
CA ALA A 100 -10.65 6.34 0.92
C ALA A 100 -11.76 6.06 1.97
N GLY A 101 -12.38 7.11 2.53
CA GLY A 101 -13.46 6.96 3.50
C GLY A 101 -13.00 6.65 4.93
N GLY A 102 -11.84 7.16 5.35
CA GLY A 102 -11.38 7.01 6.74
C GLY A 102 -10.47 5.81 6.97
N ALA A 103 -9.86 5.26 5.91
CA ALA A 103 -9.13 4.01 5.96
C ALA A 103 -7.82 4.04 5.17
N CYS A 104 -6.79 3.36 5.68
CA CYS A 104 -5.54 3.18 4.97
C CYS A 104 -4.88 1.83 5.26
N LEU A 105 -3.95 1.43 4.40
CA LEU A 105 -3.16 0.21 4.53
C LEU A 105 -1.68 0.60 4.62
N LEU A 106 -1.03 0.26 5.73
CA LEU A 106 0.29 0.75 6.09
C LEU A 106 1.29 -0.40 6.20
N LEU A 107 2.37 -0.36 5.42
CA LEU A 107 3.52 -1.25 5.56
C LEU A 107 4.55 -0.60 6.50
N ASN A 108 4.79 -1.20 7.66
CA ASN A 108 5.88 -0.80 8.55
C ASN A 108 7.21 -1.28 7.98
N LEU A 109 8.10 -0.34 7.63
CA LEU A 109 9.40 -0.68 7.06
C LEU A 109 10.37 -1.28 8.10
N ALA A 110 10.20 -0.98 9.39
CA ALA A 110 11.06 -1.52 10.45
C ALA A 110 10.76 -2.99 10.78
N SER A 111 9.54 -3.47 10.49
CA SER A 111 9.13 -4.85 10.84
C SER A 111 8.52 -5.64 9.69
N SER A 112 8.49 -5.07 8.48
CA SER A 112 7.80 -5.57 7.29
C SER A 112 6.30 -5.89 7.45
N ARG A 113 5.69 -5.60 8.60
CA ARG A 113 4.27 -5.88 8.88
C ARG A 113 3.35 -4.90 8.17
N VAL A 114 2.20 -5.40 7.72
CA VAL A 114 1.13 -4.57 7.17
C VAL A 114 0.05 -4.37 8.22
N MET A 115 -0.54 -3.18 8.27
CA MET A 115 -1.65 -2.86 9.16
C MET A 115 -2.72 -2.09 8.40
N ALA A 116 -3.96 -2.55 8.53
CA ALA A 116 -5.12 -1.79 8.11
C ALA A 116 -5.53 -0.85 9.26
N LEU A 117 -5.73 0.43 8.96
CA LEU A 117 -6.23 1.43 9.89
C LEU A 117 -7.58 1.93 9.38
N ARG A 118 -8.62 1.91 10.23
CA ARG A 118 -9.94 2.47 9.92
C ARG A 118 -10.65 2.93 11.18
N GLY A 119 -11.16 4.16 11.19
CA GLY A 119 -11.99 4.65 12.31
C GLY A 119 -11.33 4.54 13.69
N GLY A 120 -10.00 4.64 13.75
CA GLY A 120 -9.21 4.48 14.98
C GLY A 120 -8.94 3.04 15.42
N ARG A 121 -9.41 2.04 14.67
CA ARG A 121 -9.09 0.62 14.87
C ARG A 121 -7.97 0.18 13.95
N MET A 122 -7.16 -0.75 14.41
CA MET A 122 -6.07 -1.34 13.64
C MET A 122 -6.22 -2.86 13.55
N ALA A 123 -5.89 -3.42 12.39
CA ALA A 123 -5.81 -4.86 12.16
C ALA A 123 -4.47 -5.21 11.49
N ALA A 124 -3.72 -6.13 12.08
CA ALA A 124 -2.47 -6.61 11.50
C ALA A 124 -2.75 -7.56 10.34
N CYS A 125 -2.05 -7.37 9.22
CA CYS A 125 -2.11 -8.23 8.05
C CYS A 125 -0.79 -8.98 7.88
N GLN A 126 -0.83 -10.11 7.18
CA GLN A 126 0.38 -10.83 6.77
C GLN A 126 1.31 -9.91 5.98
N SER A 127 2.62 -10.05 6.20
CA SER A 127 3.62 -9.34 5.42
C SER A 127 3.62 -9.85 3.97
N PRO A 128 3.65 -8.95 2.98
CA PRO A 128 3.88 -9.33 1.60
C PRO A 128 5.35 -9.61 1.29
N TYR A 129 6.24 -9.44 2.28
CA TYR A 129 7.68 -9.64 2.16
C TYR A 129 8.12 -10.88 2.94
N LEU A 130 8.49 -11.93 2.22
CA LEU A 130 8.85 -13.24 2.76
C LEU A 130 10.29 -13.60 2.41
N ASP A 131 10.93 -14.44 3.21
CA ASP A 131 12.26 -14.94 2.89
C ASP A 131 12.21 -15.97 1.74
N ALA A 132 13.37 -16.51 1.36
CA ALA A 132 13.46 -17.50 0.28
C ALA A 132 12.68 -18.81 0.54
N HIS A 133 12.26 -19.05 1.79
CA HIS A 133 11.47 -20.21 2.20
C HIS A 133 9.98 -19.89 2.35
N GLY A 134 9.57 -18.64 2.15
CA GLY A 134 8.19 -18.20 2.34
C GLY A 134 7.84 -17.83 3.78
N ASP A 135 8.84 -17.71 4.66
CA ASP A 135 8.63 -17.33 6.06
C ASP A 135 8.72 -15.81 6.24
N GLU A 136 7.96 -15.27 7.20
CA GLU A 136 8.14 -13.90 7.66
C GLU A 136 9.41 -13.79 8.54
N ASP A 137 10.15 -12.69 8.39
CA ASP A 137 11.21 -12.31 9.34
C ASP A 137 10.67 -11.24 10.30
N VAL A 138 10.08 -11.71 11.40
CA VAL A 138 9.47 -10.85 12.41
C VAL A 138 10.49 -9.84 12.95
N ASP A 139 10.12 -8.55 12.85
CA ASP A 139 10.95 -7.40 13.24
C ASP A 139 12.34 -7.39 12.57
N LEU A 140 12.49 -8.08 11.43
CA LEU A 140 13.76 -8.22 10.70
C LEU A 140 14.92 -8.78 11.55
N ARG A 141 14.61 -9.57 12.59
CA ARG A 141 15.61 -10.05 13.57
C ARG A 141 16.61 -11.04 12.98
N ARG A 142 16.20 -11.85 11.99
CA ARG A 142 17.09 -12.83 11.36
C ARG A 142 18.01 -12.19 10.33
N GLY A 143 17.69 -10.97 9.86
CA GLY A 143 18.47 -10.23 8.88
C GLY A 143 18.49 -10.91 7.51
N ARG A 144 17.50 -11.76 7.21
CA ARG A 144 17.42 -12.45 5.91
C ARG A 144 16.91 -11.50 4.84
N PRO A 145 17.36 -11.64 3.58
CA PRO A 145 16.76 -10.88 2.50
C PRO A 145 15.30 -11.29 2.33
N LEU A 146 14.41 -10.31 2.37
CA LEU A 146 12.98 -10.49 2.14
C LEU A 146 12.59 -10.05 0.73
N TYR A 147 11.71 -10.82 0.12
CA TYR A 147 11.24 -10.67 -1.25
C TYR A 147 9.73 -10.48 -1.28
N LEU A 148 9.28 -9.61 -2.16
CA LEU A 148 7.86 -9.40 -2.41
C LEU A 148 7.25 -10.67 -3.00
N ASP A 149 6.32 -11.28 -2.26
CA ASP A 149 5.53 -12.39 -2.74
C ASP A 149 4.27 -11.88 -3.46
N ALA A 150 4.20 -12.17 -4.76
CA ALA A 150 3.10 -11.70 -5.61
C ALA A 150 1.76 -12.37 -5.28
N HIS A 151 1.74 -13.52 -4.61
CA HIS A 151 0.51 -14.19 -4.20
C HIS A 151 -0.10 -13.49 -2.99
N CYS A 152 0.68 -13.33 -1.92
CA CYS A 152 0.32 -12.61 -0.71
C CYS A 152 -0.09 -11.17 -1.03
N TYR A 153 0.66 -10.47 -1.88
CA TYR A 153 0.33 -9.10 -2.25
C TYR A 153 -1.01 -8.98 -3.00
N ARG A 154 -1.31 -9.94 -3.89
CA ARG A 154 -2.61 -9.98 -4.57
C ARG A 154 -3.75 -10.33 -3.61
N GLN A 155 -3.53 -11.22 -2.65
CA GLN A 155 -4.53 -11.51 -1.62
C GLN A 155 -4.81 -10.27 -0.77
N LEU A 156 -3.77 -9.56 -0.34
CA LEU A 156 -3.90 -8.31 0.40
C LEU A 156 -4.72 -7.26 -0.37
N ALA A 157 -4.44 -7.09 -1.67
CA ALA A 157 -5.21 -6.20 -2.54
C ALA A 157 -6.69 -6.63 -2.66
N ARG A 158 -6.96 -7.94 -2.75
CA ARG A 158 -8.33 -8.48 -2.80
C ARG A 158 -9.07 -8.23 -1.49
N LEU A 159 -8.45 -8.52 -0.35
CA LEU A 159 -9.04 -8.31 0.98
C LEU A 159 -9.35 -6.83 1.23
N TRP A 160 -8.47 -5.94 0.77
CA TRP A 160 -8.73 -4.50 0.78
C TRP A 160 -9.93 -4.12 -0.09
N GLY A 161 -9.95 -4.57 -1.35
CA GLY A 161 -11.03 -4.26 -2.30
C GLY A 161 -12.39 -4.85 -1.92
N SER A 162 -12.44 -5.95 -1.16
CA SER A 162 -13.68 -6.57 -0.71
C SER A 162 -14.18 -6.06 0.65
N ALA A 163 -13.55 -5.02 1.23
CA ALA A 163 -13.85 -4.56 2.59
C ALA A 163 -13.67 -5.65 3.68
N ALA A 164 -13.01 -6.77 3.37
CA ALA A 164 -12.91 -7.91 4.28
C ALA A 164 -11.92 -7.68 5.43
N LEU A 165 -10.94 -6.78 5.22
CA LEU A 165 -10.03 -6.32 6.29
C LEU A 165 -10.75 -5.59 7.43
N GLU A 166 -12.04 -5.28 7.29
CA GLU A 166 -12.85 -4.57 8.28
C GLU A 166 -13.48 -5.50 9.32
N PHE A 167 -13.72 -6.76 8.96
CA PHE A 167 -14.59 -7.66 9.73
C PHE A 167 -13.87 -8.86 10.33
N ASP A 168 -12.73 -9.25 9.77
CA ASP A 168 -12.18 -10.55 10.07
C ASP A 168 -10.82 -10.47 10.76
N THR A 169 -10.86 -10.18 12.04
CA THR A 169 -9.75 -10.49 12.94
C THR A 169 -9.43 -11.99 12.89
N GLN A 170 -10.39 -12.87 12.54
CA GLN A 170 -10.25 -14.34 12.52
C GLN A 170 -9.66 -14.93 11.22
N LEU A 171 -9.87 -14.34 10.04
CA LEU A 171 -9.17 -14.76 8.81
C LEU A 171 -7.67 -14.41 8.83
N LEU A 172 -7.25 -13.58 9.78
CA LEU A 172 -5.86 -13.22 10.05
C LEU A 172 -5.20 -14.15 11.11
N HIS A 173 -5.91 -15.15 11.66
CA HIS A 173 -5.46 -16.01 12.77
C HIS A 173 -4.38 -17.06 12.44
N SER A 174 -3.64 -16.93 11.33
CA SER A 174 -2.35 -17.62 11.23
C SER A 174 -1.33 -17.10 12.24
N SER A 175 -1.57 -15.94 12.87
CA SER A 175 -0.60 -15.27 13.73
C SER A 175 -1.22 -14.82 15.06
N ARG A 176 -0.71 -15.48 16.12
CA ARG A 176 -0.90 -15.33 17.56
C ARG A 176 -1.45 -13.99 18.11
N PRO A 177 -2.31 -14.03 19.15
CA PRO A 177 -2.83 -12.83 19.85
C PRO A 177 -1.77 -12.03 20.62
N ASP A 178 -0.53 -12.52 20.70
CA ASP A 178 0.56 -11.93 21.50
C ASP A 178 1.14 -10.62 20.90
N VAL A 179 0.66 -10.19 19.73
CA VAL A 179 1.28 -9.10 18.93
C VAL A 179 0.81 -7.70 19.35
N MET A 180 -0.22 -7.58 20.18
CA MET A 180 -0.64 -6.27 20.72
C MET A 180 0.27 -5.80 21.88
N GLU A 181 1.04 -6.68 22.52
CA GLU A 181 1.96 -6.33 23.62
C GLU A 181 3.35 -5.83 23.18
N LEU A 182 3.67 -5.91 21.88
CA LEU A 182 4.99 -5.55 21.34
C LEU A 182 4.97 -4.33 20.40
N LEU A 183 3.90 -3.52 20.40
CA LEU A 183 3.78 -2.26 19.65
C LEU A 183 4.45 -1.08 20.37
#